data_AF-A0A2E2YPB2-F1
#
_entry.id   AF-A0A2E2YPB2-F1
#
_cell.length_a   1.000
_cell.length_b   1.000
_cell.length_c   1.000
_cell.angle_alpha   90.00
_cell.angle_beta   90.00
_cell.angle_gamma   90.00
#
_symmetry.space_group_name_H-M   'P 1'
#
loop_
_entity.id
_entity.type
_entity.pdbx_description
1 polymer ?
#
loop_
_entity_poly.entity_id
_entity_poly.type
_entity_poly.pdbx_seq_one_letter_code
_entity_poly.pdbx_strand_id
1 'polypeptide(L)'
;MFNDFPLGNPCGKPYEKEMQVAIISNALRLFETAVSPRTTEKTAFVWDNNNWRSKYLEIREEDRERLQQLGRERREDRKNLRLEGRTRKE
;
A
#
# COMPACT_ATOMS: atom_id res chain seq x y z
N MET A 1 -7.74 10.30 -0.55
CA MET A 1 -8.80 9.29 -0.42
C MET A 1 -8.17 7.96 0.00
N PHE A 2 -8.74 7.28 0.98
CA PHE A 2 -8.25 6.00 1.51
C PHE A 2 -9.35 4.93 1.47
N ASN A 3 -9.08 3.84 0.76
CA ASN A 3 -9.92 2.65 0.68
C ASN A 3 -9.26 1.50 1.45
N ASP A 4 -9.95 0.95 2.44
CA ASP A 4 -9.37 -0.03 3.36
C ASP A 4 -9.56 -1.48 2.87
N PHE A 5 -9.03 -1.77 1.69
CA PHE A 5 -9.22 -3.01 0.93
C PHE A 5 -7.90 -3.80 0.73
N PRO A 6 -7.94 -5.13 0.48
CA PRO A 6 -6.77 -6.01 0.43
C PRO A 6 -5.71 -5.71 -0.65
N LEU A 7 -6.05 -4.95 -1.69
CA LEU A 7 -5.23 -4.79 -2.89
C LEU A 7 -4.52 -3.42 -2.95
N GLY A 8 -4.20 -2.82 -1.80
CA GLY A 8 -3.46 -1.56 -1.73
C GLY A 8 -4.31 -0.33 -2.02
N ASN A 9 -4.86 -0.15 -3.22
CA ASN A 9 -5.82 0.93 -3.50
C ASN A 9 -6.70 0.66 -4.75
N PRO A 10 -7.50 -0.41 -4.75
CA PRO A 10 -8.50 -0.57 -5.80
C PRO A 10 -9.56 0.52 -5.67
N CYS A 11 -10.06 1.02 -6.80
CA CYS A 11 -11.19 1.95 -6.82
C CYS A 11 -12.51 1.29 -6.42
N GLY A 12 -12.53 0.18 -5.66
CA GLY A 12 -13.74 -0.60 -5.34
C GLY A 12 -13.49 -2.10 -5.33
N LYS A 13 -14.51 -2.88 -4.96
CA LYS A 13 -14.51 -4.33 -5.17
C LYS A 13 -14.53 -4.64 -6.68
N PRO A 14 -13.93 -5.75 -7.13
CA PRO A 14 -14.05 -6.21 -8.51
C PRO A 14 -15.53 -6.28 -8.92
N TYR A 15 -15.85 -5.78 -10.11
CA TYR A 15 -17.19 -5.81 -10.73
C TYR A 15 -18.31 -5.02 -10.02
N GLU A 16 -18.06 -4.43 -8.84
CA GLU A 16 -19.00 -3.55 -8.13
C GLU A 16 -18.95 -2.12 -8.69
N LYS A 17 -19.61 -1.87 -9.83
CA LYS A 17 -19.51 -0.59 -10.57
C LYS A 17 -20.01 0.60 -9.76
N GLU A 18 -21.08 0.45 -9.01
CA GLU A 18 -21.69 1.51 -8.20
C GLU A 18 -20.73 1.96 -7.11
N MET A 19 -20.08 1.01 -6.43
CA MET A 19 -19.01 1.28 -5.47
C MET A 19 -17.86 2.01 -6.15
N GLN A 20 -17.47 1.58 -7.36
CA GLN A 20 -16.35 2.18 -8.07
C GLN A 20 -16.58 3.62 -8.46
N VAL A 21 -17.76 3.92 -9.01
CA VAL A 21 -18.18 5.28 -9.35
C VAL A 21 -18.24 6.15 -8.09
N ALA A 22 -18.78 5.63 -6.99
CA ALA A 22 -18.88 6.38 -5.74
C ALA A 22 -17.51 6.73 -5.15
N ILE A 23 -16.54 5.80 -5.17
CA ILE A 23 -15.17 6.05 -4.68
C ILE A 23 -14.48 7.13 -5.51
N ILE A 24 -14.56 7.05 -6.85
CA ILE A 24 -13.96 8.05 -7.74
C ILE A 24 -14.62 9.42 -7.53
N SER A 25 -15.95 9.46 -7.45
CA SER A 25 -16.70 10.70 -7.22
C SER A 25 -16.32 11.36 -5.91
N ASN A 26 -16.14 10.58 -4.84
CA ASN A 26 -15.67 11.11 -3.56
C ASN A 26 -14.23 11.63 -3.65
N ALA A 27 -13.35 10.95 -4.41
CA ALA A 27 -11.97 11.40 -4.58
C ALA A 27 -11.87 12.72 -5.33
N LEU A 28 -12.68 12.90 -6.37
CA LEU A 28 -12.79 14.17 -7.11
C LEU A 28 -13.35 15.28 -6.21
N ARG A 29 -14.41 14.99 -5.44
CA ARG A 29 -14.95 15.96 -4.48
C ARG A 29 -13.90 16.40 -3.46
N LEU A 30 -13.17 15.45 -2.87
CA LEU A 30 -12.08 15.77 -1.94
C LEU A 30 -11.00 16.65 -2.60
N PHE A 31 -10.67 16.40 -3.87
CA PHE A 31 -9.71 17.23 -4.60
C PHE A 31 -10.20 18.68 -4.76
N GLU A 32 -11.49 18.86 -5.04
CA GLU A 32 -12.12 20.19 -5.17
C GLU A 32 -12.27 20.92 -3.83
N THR A 33 -12.55 20.20 -2.75
CA THR A 33 -12.93 20.79 -1.45
C THR A 33 -11.80 20.83 -0.42
N ALA A 34 -10.67 20.17 -0.67
CA ALA A 34 -9.56 20.14 0.29
C ALA A 34 -8.97 21.54 0.52
N VAL A 35 -9.07 22.03 1.75
CA VAL A 35 -8.53 23.35 2.15
C VAL A 35 -7.08 23.31 2.59
N SER A 36 -6.51 22.12 2.82
CA SER A 36 -5.13 21.97 3.28
C SER A 36 -4.40 20.81 2.61
N PRO A 37 -3.05 20.90 2.46
CA PRO A 37 -2.25 19.81 1.93
C PRO A 37 -2.43 18.53 2.75
N ARG A 38 -2.37 17.38 2.08
CA ARG A 38 -2.47 16.04 2.69
C ARG A 38 -3.82 15.73 3.37
N THR A 39 -4.88 16.48 3.06
CA THR A 39 -6.24 16.13 3.51
C THR A 39 -6.60 14.73 3.00
N THR A 40 -7.03 13.85 3.91
CA THR A 40 -7.35 12.46 3.62
C THR A 40 -8.73 12.12 4.16
N GLU A 41 -9.60 11.61 3.29
CA GLU A 41 -10.87 11.00 3.68
C GLU A 41 -10.82 9.49 3.51
N LYS A 42 -11.45 8.76 4.43
CA LYS A 42 -11.65 7.32 4.36
C LYS A 42 -13.08 7.03 3.87
N THR A 43 -13.22 6.10 2.94
CA THR A 43 -14.55 5.69 2.45
C THR A 43 -15.31 4.85 3.46
N ALA A 44 -16.64 4.90 3.44
CA ALA A 44 -17.50 4.05 4.28
C ALA A 44 -17.65 2.60 3.78
N PHE A 45 -17.11 2.26 2.59
CA PHE A 45 -17.21 0.91 2.04
C PHE A 45 -16.37 -0.10 2.81
N VAL A 46 -16.88 -1.34 2.91
CA VAL A 46 -16.27 -2.42 3.69
C VAL A 46 -16.05 -3.65 2.79
N TRP A 47 -14.88 -4.28 2.94
CA TRP A 47 -14.57 -5.55 2.28
C TRP A 47 -15.30 -6.71 2.98
N ASP A 48 -15.62 -7.79 2.26
CA ASP A 48 -16.52 -8.85 2.78
C ASP A 48 -16.03 -9.49 4.10
N ASN A 49 -14.72 -9.62 4.26
CA ASN A 49 -14.11 -10.10 5.49
C ASN A 49 -12.71 -9.52 5.68
N ASN A 50 -12.16 -9.67 6.89
CA ASN A 50 -10.82 -9.19 7.24
C ASN A 50 -9.74 -10.28 7.16
N ASN A 51 -10.04 -11.49 6.64
CA ASN A 51 -9.08 -12.61 6.62
C ASN A 51 -7.83 -12.31 5.79
N TRP A 52 -7.94 -11.39 4.82
CA TRP A 52 -6.81 -10.94 4.03
C TRP A 52 -5.73 -10.23 4.86
N ARG A 53 -6.09 -9.62 6.00
CA ARG A 53 -5.16 -8.82 6.80
C ARG A 53 -4.05 -9.67 7.41
N SER A 54 -4.38 -10.87 7.90
CA SER A 54 -3.39 -11.79 8.45
C SER A 54 -2.47 -12.36 7.37
N LYS A 55 -2.90 -12.36 6.10
CA LYS A 55 -2.13 -12.79 4.94
C LYS A 55 -1.30 -11.68 4.30
N TYR A 56 -1.73 -10.43 4.46
CA TYR A 56 -1.03 -9.28 3.93
C TYR A 56 0.33 -9.09 4.62
N LEU A 57 1.41 -9.23 3.85
CA LEU A 57 2.79 -9.19 4.36
C LEU A 57 3.05 -10.19 5.50
N GLU A 58 2.35 -11.33 5.48
CA GLU A 58 2.59 -12.42 6.43
C GLU A 58 4.05 -12.86 6.36
N ILE A 59 4.75 -12.78 7.50
CA ILE A 59 6.06 -13.39 7.67
C ILE A 59 5.82 -14.71 8.37
N ARG A 60 5.91 -15.79 7.61
CA ARG A 60 5.83 -17.15 8.14
C ARG A 60 7.09 -17.45 8.94
N GLU A 61 6.98 -18.30 9.95
CA GLU A 61 8.10 -18.55 10.86
C GLU A 61 9.29 -19.18 10.11
N GLU A 62 9.02 -20.07 9.16
CA GLU A 62 10.02 -20.70 8.29
C GLU A 62 10.78 -19.69 7.39
N ASP A 63 10.19 -18.52 7.13
CA ASP A 63 10.78 -17.48 6.29
C ASP A 63 11.59 -16.45 7.09
N ARG A 64 11.46 -16.43 8.43
CA ARG A 64 11.97 -15.36 9.29
C ARG A 64 13.48 -15.18 9.16
N GLU A 65 14.24 -16.24 9.34
CA GLU A 65 15.72 -16.19 9.30
C GLU A 65 16.23 -15.81 7.91
N ARG A 66 15.66 -16.41 6.87
CA ARG A 66 15.98 -16.12 5.46
C ARG A 66 15.73 -14.65 5.12
N LEU A 67 14.57 -14.11 5.50
CA LEU A 67 14.22 -12.71 5.25
C LEU A 67 15.10 -11.74 6.04
N GLN A 68 15.48 -12.09 7.27
CA GLN A 68 16.44 -11.30 8.05
C GLN A 68 17.82 -11.25 7.38
N GLN A 69 18.32 -12.38 6.88
CA GLN A 69 19.60 -12.45 6.17
C GLN A 69 19.58 -11.60 4.90
N LEU A 70 18.55 -11.75 4.06
CA LEU A 70 18.35 -10.90 2.88
C LEU A 70 18.27 -9.41 3.24
N GLY A 71 17.68 -9.08 4.39
CA GLY A 71 17.64 -7.72 4.92
C GLY A 71 19.01 -7.16 5.30
N ARG A 72 19.90 -8.00 5.86
CA ARG A 72 21.29 -7.61 6.17
C ARG A 72 22.09 -7.36 4.89
N GLU A 73 22.05 -8.30 3.96
CA GLU A 73 22.74 -8.20 2.66
C GLU A 73 22.36 -6.93 1.92
N ARG A 74 21.04 -6.66 1.77
CA ARG A 74 20.56 -5.43 1.12
C ARG A 74 21.05 -4.15 1.80
N ARG A 75 21.26 -4.15 3.12
CA ARG A 75 21.76 -2.96 3.83
C ARG A 75 23.25 -2.76 3.57
N GLU A 76 24.04 -3.83 3.54
CA GLU A 76 25.46 -3.76 3.16
C GLU A 76 25.63 -3.34 1.70
N ASP A 77 24.86 -3.92 0.78
CA ASP A 77 24.87 -3.50 -0.64
C ASP A 77 24.55 -2.01 -0.78
N ARG A 78 23.53 -1.53 -0.05
CA ARG A 78 23.17 -0.10 -0.02
C ARG A 78 24.27 0.77 0.54
N LYS A 79 25.02 0.29 1.54
CA LYS A 79 26.16 1.00 2.11
C LYS A 79 27.31 1.07 1.10
N ASN A 80 27.62 -0.02 0.43
CA ASN A 80 28.69 -0.09 -0.58
C ASN A 80 28.38 0.80 -1.79
N LEU A 81 27.15 0.74 -2.31
CA LEU A 81 26.72 1.62 -3.41
C LEU A 81 26.86 3.11 -3.06
N ARG A 82 26.50 3.50 -1.82
CA ARG A 82 26.68 4.88 -1.34
C ARG A 82 28.15 5.30 -1.25
N LEU A 83 29.04 4.40 -0.82
CA LEU A 83 30.48 4.65 -0.76
C LEU A 83 31.08 4.83 -2.16
N GLU A 84 30.59 4.08 -3.14
CA GLU A 84 31.00 4.18 -4.54
C GLU A 84 30.37 5.39 -5.28
N GLY A 85 29.52 6.18 -4.62
CA GLY A 85 28.80 7.30 -5.24
C GLY A 85 27.75 6.88 -6.27
N ARG A 86 27.31 5.62 -6.23
CA ARG A 86 26.36 5.03 -7.19
C ARG A 86 24.98 4.87 -6.56
N THR A 87 23.95 5.03 -7.39
CA THR A 87 22.57 4.66 -7.04
C THR A 87 22.20 3.33 -7.69
N ARG A 88 21.23 2.63 -7.09
CA ARG A 88 20.73 1.35 -7.64
C ARG A 88 20.13 1.60 -9.03
N LYS A 89 20.50 0.79 -10.03
CA LYS A 89 19.73 0.69 -11.27
C LYS A 89 18.50 -0.18 -11.00
N GLU A 90 17.33 0.30 -11.41
CA GLU A 90 16.03 -0.36 -11.21
C GLU A 90 15.98 -1.76 -11.84
#